data_AF-X1B4L6-F1
#
_entry.id   AF-X1B4L6-F1
#
_cell.length_a   1.000
_cell.length_b   1.000
_cell.length_c   1.000
_cell.angle_alpha   90.00
_cell.angle_beta   90.00
_cell.angle_gamma   90.00
#
_symmetry.space_group_name_H-M   'P 1'
#
loop_
_entity.id
_entity.type
_entity.pdbx_description
1 polymer ?
#
loop_
_entity_poly.entity_id
_entity_poly.type
_entity_poly.pdbx_seq_one_letter_code
_entity_poly.pdbx_strand_id
1 'polypeptide(L)'
;LHGTDTMAYTASALSFVLNGLNKPVIITGAQLPITAVRTDALENLVTALEIASSKNKAGEPLVAEVCINFDNQLIRGNRAQKVQSNRFDAYNSANYPVLAHSGIIIEYNHAYIQPYNATAKLE
;
A
#
# COMPACT_ATOMS: atom_id res chain seq x y z
N LEU A 1 4.20 8.72 4.22
CA LEU A 1 5.18 9.05 3.16
C LEU A 1 6.55 8.54 3.58
N HIS A 2 7.31 7.92 2.68
CA HIS A 2 8.60 7.31 2.97
C HIS A 2 9.51 7.33 1.73
N GLY A 3 10.84 7.37 1.93
CA GLY A 3 11.81 7.22 0.84
C GLY A 3 11.80 5.81 0.25
N THR A 4 12.11 5.63 -1.03
CA THR A 4 11.92 4.33 -1.69
C THR A 4 12.95 3.27 -1.28
N ASP A 5 14.17 3.64 -0.91
CA ASP A 5 15.27 2.68 -0.69
C ASP A 5 14.99 1.65 0.40
N THR A 6 14.31 2.05 1.47
CA THR A 6 14.03 1.18 2.62
C THR A 6 12.55 0.97 2.89
N MET A 7 11.67 1.41 1.99
CA MET A 7 10.21 1.36 2.17
C MET A 7 9.70 -0.07 2.43
N ALA A 8 10.20 -1.05 1.68
CA ALA A 8 9.82 -2.46 1.83
C ALA A 8 10.23 -3.02 3.20
N TYR A 9 11.39 -2.62 3.72
CA TYR A 9 11.85 -3.02 5.05
C TYR A 9 10.99 -2.38 6.14
N THR A 10 10.70 -1.09 6.04
CA THR A 10 9.81 -0.38 6.96
C THR A 10 8.40 -0.97 6.95
N ALA A 11 7.85 -1.25 5.76
CA ALA A 11 6.53 -1.87 5.62
C ALA A 11 6.47 -3.26 6.24
N SER A 12 7.52 -4.06 6.02
CA SER A 12 7.66 -5.39 6.62
C SER A 12 7.71 -5.29 8.15
N ALA A 13 8.57 -4.43 8.70
CA ALA A 13 8.71 -4.24 10.15
C ALA A 13 7.39 -3.80 10.79
N LEU A 14 6.72 -2.78 10.21
CA LEU A 14 5.44 -2.29 10.72
C LEU A 14 4.35 -3.37 10.69
N SER A 15 4.36 -4.27 9.71
CA SER A 15 3.36 -5.35 9.65
C SER A 15 3.43 -6.32 10.82
N PHE A 16 4.61 -6.48 11.44
CA PHE A 16 4.79 -7.32 12.63
C PHE A 16 4.63 -6.52 13.92
N VAL A 17 5.05 -5.25 13.94
CA VAL A 17 4.93 -4.38 15.12
C VAL A 17 3.48 -4.03 15.42
N LEU A 18 2.66 -3.80 14.38
CA LEU A 18 1.26 -3.42 14.54
C LEU A 18 0.37 -4.66 14.69
N ASN A 19 0.61 -5.45 15.73
CA ASN A 19 -0.22 -6.63 16.02
C ASN A 19 -1.67 -6.20 16.29
N GLY A 20 -2.64 -6.89 15.69
CA GLY A 20 -4.05 -6.53 15.80
C GLY A 20 -4.44 -5.26 15.04
N LEU A 21 -3.61 -4.81 14.07
CA LEU A 21 -3.96 -3.71 13.17
C LEU A 21 -5.30 -4.01 12.47
N ASN A 22 -6.20 -3.03 12.54
CA ASN A 22 -7.54 -3.13 11.95
C ASN A 22 -7.93 -1.83 11.23
N LYS A 23 -6.92 -1.08 10.77
CA LYS A 23 -7.01 0.18 10.03
C LYS A 23 -5.95 0.16 8.93
N PRO A 24 -6.17 0.84 7.79
CA PRO A 24 -5.20 0.86 6.71
C PRO A 24 -3.94 1.62 7.12
N VAL A 25 -2.78 1.04 6.83
CA VAL A 25 -1.48 1.73 6.89
C VAL A 25 -0.85 1.66 5.52
N ILE A 26 -1.09 2.69 4.71
CA ILE A 26 -0.60 2.75 3.33
C ILE A 26 0.69 3.57 3.28
N ILE A 27 1.80 2.90 2.97
CA ILE A 27 3.10 3.52 2.78
C ILE A 27 3.25 3.82 1.30
N THR A 28 3.71 5.02 0.98
CA THR A 28 3.96 5.43 -0.40
C THR A 28 5.10 6.45 -0.43
N GLY A 29 5.57 6.74 -1.64
CA GLY A 29 6.65 7.67 -1.92
C GLY A 29 6.67 8.01 -3.41
N ALA A 30 7.82 8.41 -3.92
CA ALA A 30 8.01 8.75 -5.32
C ALA A 30 9.46 8.56 -5.74
N GLN A 31 9.69 8.35 -7.04
CA GLN A 31 11.04 8.42 -7.62
C GLN A 31 11.45 9.87 -7.89
N LEU A 32 10.49 10.72 -8.25
CA LEU A 32 10.72 12.15 -8.46
C LEU A 32 10.10 12.99 -7.33
N PRO A 33 10.74 14.11 -6.94
CA PRO A 33 10.12 15.06 -6.02
C PRO A 33 8.75 15.52 -6.51
N ILE A 34 7.85 15.88 -5.60
CA ILE A 34 6.50 16.34 -5.94
C ILE A 34 6.48 17.63 -6.79
N THR A 35 7.54 18.42 -6.74
CA THR A 35 7.69 19.66 -7.53
C THR A 35 8.25 19.41 -8.94
N ALA A 36 8.66 18.18 -9.26
CA ALA A 36 9.28 17.86 -10.53
C ALA A 36 8.23 17.72 -11.65
N VAL A 37 8.63 18.10 -12.86
CA VAL A 37 7.86 17.83 -14.08
C VAL A 37 7.80 16.30 -14.29
N ARG A 38 6.60 15.76 -14.55
CA ARG A 38 6.33 14.31 -14.68
C ARG A 38 6.54 13.50 -13.38
N THR A 39 6.36 14.13 -12.23
CA THR A 39 6.41 13.44 -10.93
C THR A 39 5.36 12.33 -10.82
N ASP A 40 5.75 11.20 -10.21
CA ASP A 40 4.87 10.12 -9.77
C ASP A 40 4.28 10.38 -8.37
N ALA A 41 4.77 11.40 -7.65
CA ALA A 41 4.42 11.65 -6.27
C ALA A 41 2.95 11.99 -6.03
N LEU A 42 2.34 12.77 -6.94
CA LEU A 42 0.96 13.22 -6.76
C LEU A 42 -0.02 12.05 -6.88
N GLU A 43 0.11 11.26 -7.95
CA GLU A 43 -0.73 10.07 -8.17
C GLU A 43 -0.55 9.07 -7.03
N ASN A 44 0.69 8.72 -6.69
CA ASN A 44 1.00 7.80 -5.60
C ASN A 44 0.37 8.24 -4.26
N LEU A 45 0.40 9.54 -3.95
CA LEU A 45 -0.19 10.11 -2.74
C LEU A 45 -1.73 10.09 -2.77
N VAL A 46 -2.33 10.56 -3.86
CA VAL A 46 -3.80 10.62 -4.00
C VAL A 46 -4.40 9.22 -3.92
N THR A 47 -3.85 8.27 -4.68
CA THR A 47 -4.28 6.87 -4.65
C THR A 47 -4.10 6.25 -3.26
N ALA A 48 -3.00 6.54 -2.56
CA ALA A 48 -2.80 6.02 -1.21
C ALA A 48 -3.86 6.54 -0.22
N LEU A 49 -4.27 7.81 -0.34
CA LEU A 49 -5.33 8.40 0.47
C LEU A 49 -6.71 7.81 0.11
N GLU A 50 -6.99 7.62 -1.17
CA GLU A 50 -8.23 6.99 -1.65
C GLU A 50 -8.38 5.57 -1.07
N ILE A 51 -7.33 4.75 -1.17
CA ILE A 51 -7.29 3.40 -0.60
C ILE A 51 -7.45 3.44 0.93
N ALA A 52 -6.74 4.34 1.62
CA ALA A 52 -6.83 4.46 3.08
C ALA A 52 -8.22 4.92 3.56
N SER A 53 -8.97 5.63 2.71
CA SER A 53 -10.33 6.08 3.00
C SER A 53 -11.42 5.10 2.57
N SER A 54 -11.07 4.10 1.77
CA SER A 54 -12.01 3.14 1.16
C SER A 54 -12.67 2.25 2.22
N LYS A 55 -14.00 2.18 2.16
CA LYS A 55 -14.83 1.41 3.08
C LYS A 55 -15.76 0.47 2.35
N ASN A 56 -16.10 -0.65 3.00
CA ASN A 56 -17.14 -1.54 2.53
C ASN A 56 -18.54 -0.98 2.84
N LYS A 57 -19.60 -1.70 2.43
CA LYS A 57 -21.00 -1.31 2.67
C LYS A 57 -21.38 -1.20 4.16
N ALA A 58 -20.64 -1.88 5.04
CA ALA A 58 -20.81 -1.82 6.49
C ALA A 58 -20.04 -0.65 7.15
N GLY A 59 -19.30 0.15 6.36
CA GLY A 59 -18.51 1.27 6.86
C GLY A 59 -17.14 0.87 7.42
N GLU A 60 -16.74 -0.39 7.26
CA GLU A 60 -15.46 -0.93 7.72
C GLU A 60 -14.37 -0.68 6.67
N PRO A 61 -13.10 -0.50 7.06
CA PRO A 61 -12.01 -0.35 6.10
C PRO A 61 -11.93 -1.53 5.15
N LEU A 62 -11.75 -1.24 3.85
CA LEU A 62 -11.61 -2.28 2.84
C LEU A 62 -10.26 -3.00 2.95
N VAL A 63 -9.21 -2.27 3.37
CA VAL A 63 -7.86 -2.79 3.60
C VAL A 63 -7.47 -2.51 5.05
N ALA A 64 -7.22 -3.57 5.82
CA ALA A 64 -6.89 -3.49 7.25
C ALA A 64 -5.45 -3.97 7.53
N GLU A 65 -4.51 -3.55 6.69
CA GLU A 65 -3.13 -4.05 6.70
C GLU A 65 -2.11 -2.93 6.45
N VAL A 66 -0.82 -3.26 6.67
CA VAL A 66 0.30 -2.46 6.17
C VAL A 66 0.54 -2.79 4.70
N CYS A 67 0.46 -1.79 3.84
CA CYS A 67 0.64 -1.93 2.40
C CYS A 67 1.59 -0.89 1.83
N ILE A 68 2.13 -1.18 0.65
CA ILE A 68 2.83 -0.21 -0.20
C ILE A 68 1.92 0.12 -1.39
N ASN A 69 1.64 1.39 -1.63
CA ASN A 69 1.02 1.88 -2.85
C ASN A 69 2.09 2.55 -3.73
N PHE A 70 2.36 1.98 -4.91
CA PHE A 70 3.34 2.52 -5.84
C PHE A 70 3.04 2.04 -7.25
N ASP A 71 3.19 2.90 -8.26
CA ASP A 71 3.00 2.56 -9.67
C ASP A 71 1.67 1.85 -9.96
N ASN A 72 0.58 2.44 -9.47
CA ASN A 72 -0.79 1.94 -9.65
C ASN A 72 -1.03 0.53 -9.08
N GLN A 73 -0.19 0.07 -8.15
CA GLN A 73 -0.33 -1.21 -7.49
C GLN A 73 -0.35 -1.04 -5.97
N LEU A 74 -1.28 -1.75 -5.33
CA LEU A 74 -1.30 -1.95 -3.89
C LEU A 74 -0.70 -3.32 -3.56
N ILE A 75 0.44 -3.31 -2.85
CA ILE A 75 1.19 -4.51 -2.48
C ILE A 75 1.13 -4.71 -0.97
N ARG A 76 0.97 -5.95 -0.50
CA ARG A 76 1.10 -6.27 0.94
C ARG A 76 2.52 -5.92 1.42
N GLY A 77 2.64 -5.14 2.49
CA GLY A 77 3.89 -4.54 2.94
C GLY A 77 5.03 -5.54 3.15
N ASN A 78 4.73 -6.68 3.79
CA ASN A 78 5.70 -7.76 4.06
C ASN A 78 5.93 -8.74 2.89
N ARG A 79 5.37 -8.46 1.71
CA ARG A 79 5.60 -9.20 0.47
C ARG A 79 6.28 -8.35 -0.61
N ALA A 80 6.46 -7.06 -0.36
CA ALA A 80 7.06 -6.13 -1.29
C ALA A 80 8.59 -6.24 -1.31
N GLN A 81 9.17 -6.06 -2.49
CA GLN A 81 10.60 -5.90 -2.70
C GLN A 81 10.83 -4.76 -3.70
N LYS A 82 11.82 -3.88 -3.43
CA LYS A 82 12.29 -2.91 -4.42
C LYS A 82 13.11 -3.65 -5.47
N VAL A 83 12.65 -3.63 -6.71
CA VAL A 83 13.25 -4.33 -7.86
C VAL A 83 13.85 -3.39 -8.90
N GLN A 84 13.43 -2.11 -8.92
CA GLN A 84 13.96 -1.10 -9.83
C GLN A 84 14.33 0.19 -9.06
N SER A 85 15.43 0.83 -9.49
CA SER A 85 15.91 2.08 -8.87
C SER A 85 15.73 3.31 -9.75
N ASN A 86 15.50 3.14 -11.05
CA ASN A 86 15.43 4.22 -12.04
C ASN A 86 14.12 4.22 -12.85
N ARG A 87 13.22 3.27 -12.58
CA ARG A 87 11.90 3.18 -13.21
C ARG A 87 10.79 3.36 -12.17
N PHE A 88 9.60 3.72 -12.64
CA PHE A 88 8.43 3.90 -11.78
C PHE A 88 7.88 2.58 -11.25
N ASP A 89 8.04 1.46 -11.96
CA ASP A 89 7.76 0.08 -11.49
C ASP A 89 8.83 -0.40 -10.49
N ALA A 90 8.99 0.37 -9.42
CA ALA A 90 10.04 0.23 -8.43
C ALA A 90 9.86 -1.01 -7.56
N TYR A 91 8.62 -1.47 -7.35
CA TYR A 91 8.29 -2.55 -6.43
C TYR A 91 7.60 -3.71 -7.13
N ASN A 92 7.82 -4.90 -6.59
CA ASN A 92 7.13 -6.12 -6.99
C ASN A 92 6.87 -7.00 -5.76
N SER A 93 5.92 -7.93 -5.87
CA SER A 93 5.67 -9.01 -4.93
C SER A 93 5.74 -10.35 -5.66
N ALA A 94 6.89 -11.02 -5.57
CA ALA A 94 7.15 -12.25 -6.31
C ALA A 94 6.28 -13.44 -5.87
N ASN A 95 5.96 -13.52 -4.58
CA ASN A 95 5.36 -14.71 -3.95
C ASN A 95 3.95 -14.47 -3.38
N TYR A 96 3.34 -13.32 -3.71
CA TYR A 96 1.99 -13.01 -3.27
C TYR A 96 1.32 -12.08 -4.28
N PRO A 97 0.06 -12.30 -4.66
CA PRO A 97 -0.65 -11.41 -5.59
C PRO A 97 -0.74 -9.98 -5.07
N VAL A 98 -0.81 -9.02 -5.98
CA VAL A 98 -1.15 -7.64 -5.62
C VAL A 98 -2.56 -7.59 -5.03
N LEU A 99 -2.76 -6.68 -4.07
CA LEU A 99 -4.02 -6.49 -3.36
C LEU A 99 -5.00 -5.63 -4.15
N ALA A 100 -4.51 -4.72 -4.98
CA ALA A 100 -5.32 -3.93 -5.89
C ALA A 100 -4.52 -3.37 -7.06
N HIS A 101 -5.21 -3.08 -8.15
CA HIS A 101 -4.73 -2.26 -9.26
C HIS A 101 -5.51 -0.95 -9.33
N SER A 102 -4.81 0.18 -9.39
CA SER A 102 -5.39 1.52 -9.46
C SER A 102 -5.43 2.01 -10.90
N GLY A 103 -6.46 1.61 -11.64
CA GLY A 103 -6.77 2.12 -12.97
C GLY A 103 -7.72 3.33 -12.92
N ILE A 104 -8.64 3.42 -13.88
CA ILE A 104 -9.76 4.38 -13.80
C ILE A 104 -10.60 4.16 -12.54
N ILE A 105 -10.72 2.89 -12.13
CA ILE A 105 -11.27 2.46 -10.86
C ILE A 105 -10.22 1.62 -10.13
N ILE A 106 -10.28 1.60 -8.81
CA ILE A 106 -9.43 0.73 -8.00
C ILE A 106 -10.08 -0.67 -7.93
N GLU A 107 -9.41 -1.65 -8.52
CA GLU A 107 -9.85 -3.04 -8.56
C GLU A 107 -9.19 -3.83 -7.43
N TYR A 108 -9.96 -4.13 -6.39
CA TYR A 108 -9.48 -4.85 -5.21
C TYR A 108 -9.56 -6.37 -5.37
N ASN A 109 -8.47 -7.05 -5.01
CA ASN A 109 -8.39 -8.50 -4.99
C ASN A 109 -8.79 -9.05 -3.61
N HIS A 110 -10.09 -9.03 -3.33
CA HIS A 110 -10.67 -9.35 -2.03
C HIS A 110 -10.26 -10.70 -1.45
N ALA A 111 -9.94 -11.70 -2.29
CA ALA A 111 -9.52 -13.03 -1.84
C ALA A 111 -8.17 -13.02 -1.11
N TYR A 112 -7.34 -12.00 -1.33
CA TYR A 112 -5.98 -11.91 -0.76
C TYR A 112 -5.83 -10.81 0.28
N ILE A 113 -6.84 -9.95 0.46
CA ILE A 113 -6.86 -8.90 1.48
C ILE A 113 -7.29 -9.51 2.83
N GLN A 114 -6.60 -9.15 3.89
CA GLN A 114 -6.95 -9.56 5.25
C GLN A 114 -8.33 -9.00 5.62
N PRO A 115 -9.26 -9.86 6.09
CA PRO A 115 -10.58 -9.40 6.48
C PRO A 115 -10.49 -8.50 7.72
N TYR A 116 -11.38 -7.51 7.77
CA TYR A 116 -11.60 -6.71 8.95
C TYR A 116 -11.99 -7.60 10.14
N ASN A 117 -11.36 -7.39 11.30
CA ASN A 117 -11.64 -8.13 12.51
C ASN A 117 -12.11 -7.18 13.62
N ALA A 118 -13.42 -7.09 13.84
CA ALA A 118 -14.03 -6.22 14.84
C ALA A 118 -13.53 -6.42 16.28
N THR A 119 -12.97 -7.59 16.60
CA THR A 119 -12.45 -7.91 17.94
C THR A 119 -10.95 -7.62 18.10
N ALA A 120 -10.24 -7.35 17.00
CA ALA A 120 -8.82 -7.05 17.04
C ALA A 120 -8.57 -5.72 17.76
N LYS A 121 -7.58 -5.74 18.66
CA LYS A 121 -7.07 -4.56 19.36
C LYS A 121 -5.60 -4.40 19.01
N LEU A 122 -5.20 -3.17 18.74
CA LEU A 122 -3.79 -2.85 18.54
C LEU A 122 -3.06 -3.01 19.88
N GLU A 123 -2.03 -3.85 19.90
CA GLU A 123 -1.16 -4.11 21.06
C GLU A 123 0.19 -3.40 20.96
#